data_AF-A0A1Y4KQH7-F1
#
_entry.id   AF-A0A1Y4KQH7-F1
#
_cell.length_a   1.000
_cell.length_b   1.000
_cell.length_c   1.000
_cell.angle_alpha   90.00
_cell.angle_beta   90.00
_cell.angle_gamma   90.00
#
_symmetry.space_group_name_H-M   'P 1'
#
loop_
_entity.id
_entity.type
_entity.pdbx_description
1 polymer ?
#
loop_
_entity_poly.entity_id
_entity_poly.type
_entity_poly.pdbx_seq_one_letter_code
_entity_poly.pdbx_strand_id
1 'polypeptide(L)' 'MSKYRVMMHYSDGTSEMEDEVFETEEAAADHGAYMCACVEQGAEDRYNSNPGDYPLEDAVSADYEVIEIGD' A
#
# COMPACT_ATOMS: atom_id res chain seq x y z
N MET A 1 1.63 0.78 -25.75
CA MET A 1 1.93 1.84 -24.76
C MET A 1 1.83 1.12 -23.45
N SER A 2 2.97 1.01 -22.76
CA SER A 2 3.07 0.32 -21.48
C SER A 2 2.02 0.83 -20.50
N LYS A 3 1.40 -0.10 -19.78
CA LYS A 3 0.48 0.21 -18.68
C LYS A 3 1.07 -0.34 -17.40
N TYR A 4 0.66 0.21 -16.26
CA TYR A 4 1.25 -0.12 -14.97
C TYR A 4 0.17 -0.41 -13.95
N ARG A 5 0.45 -1.34 -13.04
CA ARG A 5 -0.35 -1.63 -11.84
C ARG A 5 0.54 -1.65 -10.61
N VAL A 6 -0.07 -1.52 -9.44
CA VAL A 6 0.63 -1.59 -8.15
C VAL A 6 0.33 -2.94 -7.49
N MET A 7 1.35 -3.60 -6.98
CA MET A 7 1.22 -4.72 -6.05
C MET A 7 1.62 -4.24 -4.66
N MET A 8 0.69 -4.30 -3.73
CA MET A 8 0.93 -4.04 -2.31
C MET A 8 1.45 -5.31 -1.64
N HIS A 9 2.48 -5.16 -0.80
CA HIS A 9 3.04 -6.22 0.03
C HIS A 9 2.89 -5.84 1.49
N TYR A 10 2.27 -6.70 2.27
CA TYR A 10 2.03 -6.47 3.68
C TYR A 10 2.99 -7.30 4.54
N SER A 11 3.40 -6.76 5.70
CA SER A 11 4.35 -7.44 6.60
C SER A 11 3.82 -8.73 7.22
N ASP A 12 2.51 -8.98 7.14
CA ASP A 12 1.88 -10.25 7.54
C ASP A 12 2.05 -11.37 6.48
N GLY A 13 2.72 -11.08 5.37
CA GLY A 13 2.99 -12.00 4.28
C GLY A 13 1.89 -12.07 3.23
N THR A 14 0.83 -11.27 3.36
CA THR A 14 -0.18 -11.12 2.31
C THR A 14 0.25 -10.10 1.26
N SER A 15 -0.36 -10.17 0.09
CA SER A 15 -0.13 -9.20 -0.99
C SER A 15 -1.41 -9.04 -1.80
N GLU A 16 -1.61 -7.84 -2.35
CA GLU A 16 -2.81 -7.47 -3.08
C GLU A 16 -2.43 -6.66 -4.33
N MET A 17 -3.00 -7.02 -5.48
CA MET A 17 -2.79 -6.26 -6.71
C MET A 17 -3.91 -5.23 -6.84
N GLU A 18 -3.55 -3.95 -6.85
CA GLU A 18 -4.49 -2.84 -7.00
C GLU A 18 -5.22 -2.93 -8.34
N ASP A 19 -6.53 -2.68 -8.32
CA ASP A 19 -7.39 -2.73 -9.52
C ASP A 19 -7.14 -1.57 -10.48
N GLU A 20 -6.61 -0.45 -9.99
CA GLU A 20 -6.31 0.74 -10.80
C GLU A 20 -5.14 0.46 -11.78
N VAL A 21 -5.29 0.96 -13.01
CA VAL A 21 -4.31 0.83 -14.08
C VAL A 21 -3.84 2.23 -14.50
N PHE A 22 -2.53 2.44 -14.51
CA PHE A 22 -1.89 3.70 -14.80
C PHE A 22 -1.22 3.69 -16.17
N GLU A 23 -1.15 4.84 -16.81
CA GLU A 23 -0.50 5.02 -18.11
C GLU A 23 1.00 5.37 -17.97
N THR A 24 1.47 5.70 -16.77
CA THR A 24 2.88 5.98 -16.47
C THR A 24 3.31 5.24 -15.19
N GLU A 25 4.58 4.84 -15.15
CA GLU A 25 5.20 4.22 -13.98
C GLU A 25 5.19 5.18 -12.78
N GLU A 26 5.46 6.47 -13.01
CA GLU A 26 5.43 7.52 -11.98
C GLU A 26 4.07 7.63 -11.30
N ALA A 27 2.97 7.60 -12.06
CA ALA A 27 1.63 7.67 -11.48
C ALA A 27 1.29 6.43 -10.63
N ALA A 28 1.73 5.25 -11.07
CA ALA A 28 1.59 4.03 -10.27
C ALA A 28 2.44 4.08 -8.99
N ALA A 29 3.67 4.60 -9.07
CA ALA A 29 4.56 4.74 -7.92
C ALA A 29 4.01 5.74 -6.88
N ASP A 30 3.50 6.89 -7.34
CA ASP A 30 2.84 7.87 -6.48
C ASP A 30 1.63 7.27 -5.76
N HIS A 31 0.84 6.46 -6.47
CA HIS A 31 -0.29 5.74 -5.88
C HIS A 31 0.15 4.70 -4.85
N GLY A 32 1.15 3.87 -5.17
CA GLY A 32 1.69 2.88 -4.22
C GLY A 32 2.25 3.52 -2.95
N ALA A 33 3.00 4.62 -3.10
CA ALA A 33 3.51 5.39 -1.96
C ALA A 33 2.38 5.98 -1.11
N TYR A 34 1.32 6.48 -1.75
CA TYR A 34 0.13 6.96 -1.05
C TYR A 34 -0.55 5.83 -0.25
N MET A 35 -0.69 4.64 -0.84
CA MET A 35 -1.30 3.48 -0.17
C MET A 35 -0.49 3.03 1.05
N CYS A 36 0.85 3.01 0.98
CA CYS A 36 1.71 2.76 2.13
C CYS A 36 1.46 3.76 3.27
N ALA A 37 1.39 5.06 2.95
CA ALA A 37 1.11 6.10 3.94
C ALA A 37 -0.28 5.94 4.58
N CYS A 38 -1.28 5.49 3.82
CA CYS A 38 -2.62 5.19 4.34
C CYS A 38 -2.62 4.03 5.35
N VAL A 39 -1.79 3.01 5.13
CA VAL A 39 -1.65 1.88 6.07
C VAL A 39 -1.07 2.36 7.40
N GLU A 40 0.00 3.16 7.35
CA GLU A 40 0.64 3.74 8.54
C GLU A 40 -0.33 4.65 9.30
N GLN A 41 -0.99 5.59 8.62
CA GLN A 41 -1.96 6.48 9.25
C GLN A 41 -3.14 5.71 9.86
N GLY A 42 -3.63 4.68 9.17
CA GLY A 42 -4.70 3.82 9.66
C GLY A 42 -4.33 3.07 10.94
N ALA A 43 -3.06 2.68 11.11
CA ALA A 43 -2.57 2.08 12.34
C ALA A 43 -2.56 3.09 13.49
N GLU A 44 -2.05 4.31 13.26
CA GLU A 44 -2.08 5.40 14.24
C GLU A 44 -3.50 5.77 14.66
N ASP A 45 -4.42 5.86 13.71
CA ASP A 45 -5.82 6.19 13.97
C ASP A 45 -6.49 5.14 14.85
N ARG A 46 -6.23 3.84 14.59
CA ARG A 46 -6.76 2.75 15.43
C ARG A 46 -6.20 2.78 16.85
N TYR A 47 -4.89 2.96 16.97
CA TYR A 47 -4.21 3.08 18.26
C TYR A 47 -4.78 4.25 19.09
N ASN A 48 -4.96 5.41 18.47
CA ASN A 48 -5.51 6.60 19.13
C ASN A 48 -7.01 6.51 19.42
N SER A 49 -7.76 5.77 18.61
CA SER A 49 -9.21 5.59 18.79
C SER A 49 -9.55 4.71 19.99
N ASN A 50 -8.67 3.78 20.36
CA ASN A 50 -8.86 2.92 21.53
C ASN A 50 -7.53 2.68 22.27
N PRO A 51 -7.08 3.67 23.07
CA PRO A 51 -5.77 3.61 23.73
C PRO A 51 -5.61 2.37 24.62
N GLY A 52 -4.63 1.54 24.29
CA GLY A 52 -4.36 0.25 24.97
C GLY A 52 -4.75 -0.97 24.14
N ASP A 53 -5.61 -0.80 23.13
CA ASP A 53 -5.84 -1.77 22.06
C ASP A 53 -5.04 -1.35 20.81
N TYR A 54 -4.65 -2.32 19.97
CA TYR A 54 -3.85 -2.13 18.74
C TYR A 54 -2.48 -1.45 18.97
N PRO A 55 -1.56 -2.05 19.74
CA PRO A 55 -0.22 -1.48 19.91
C PRO A 55 0.48 -1.36 18.55
N LEU A 56 1.15 -0.23 18.31
CA LEU A 56 1.75 0.08 17.01
C LEU A 56 2.84 -0.93 16.58
N GLU A 57 3.48 -1.61 17.54
CA GLU A 57 4.45 -2.67 17.25
C GLU A 57 3.84 -3.92 16.60
N ASP A 58 2.53 -4.14 16.79
CA ASP A 58 1.77 -5.24 16.18
C ASP A 58 1.08 -4.80 14.87
N ALA A 59 1.22 -3.54 14.46
CA ALA A 59 0.59 -3.04 13.25
C ALA A 59 1.26 -3.61 11.99
N VAL A 60 0.44 -3.93 11.00
CA VAL A 60 0.93 -4.30 9.66
C VAL A 60 1.52 -3.07 8.99
N SER A 61 2.68 -3.24 8.37
CA SER A 61 3.29 -2.25 7.47
C SER A 61 3.10 -2.69 6.03
N ALA A 62 3.20 -1.74 5.10
CA ALA A 62 3.06 -2.02 3.67
C ALA A 62 4.25 -1.48 2.88
N ASP A 63 4.66 -2.24 1.88
CA ASP A 63 5.54 -1.85 0.78
C ASP A 63 4.80 -2.03 -0.55
N TYR A 64 5.35 -1.52 -1.65
CA TYR A 64 4.75 -1.67 -2.97
C TYR A 64 5.77 -1.99 -4.07
N GLU A 65 5.28 -2.64 -5.12
CA GLU A 65 5.99 -2.88 -6.39
C GLU A 65 5.13 -2.33 -7.55
N VAL A 66 5.76 -1.63 -8.51
CA VAL A 66 5.11 -1.23 -9.76
C VAL A 66 5.37 -2.30 -10.82
N ILE A 67 4.30 -2.80 -11.41
CA ILE A 67 4.31 -3.89 -12.38
C ILE A 67 3.84 -3.35 -13.73
N GLU A 68 4.69 -3.43 -14.75
CA GLU A 68 4.29 -3.18 -16.14
C GLU A 68 3.41 -4.32 -16.66
N ILE A 69 2.24 -3.97 -17.22
CA ILE A 69 1.23 -4.89 -17.73
C ILE A 69 0.91 -4.61 -19.19
N GLY A 70 1.71 -5.19 -20.09
CA GLY A 70 1.50 -5.19 -21.55
C GLY A 70 2.45 -4.29 -22.34
N ASP A 71 2.67 -4.63 -23.62
CA ASP A 71 3.45 -3.89 -24.63
C ASP A 71 2.62 -2.80 -25.36
#